data_AF-A0A1A8M4N5-F1
#
_entry.id   AF-A0A1A8M4N5-F1
#
_cell.length_a   1.000
_cell.length_b   1.000
_cell.length_c   1.000
_cell.angle_alpha   90.00
_cell.angle_beta   90.00
_cell.angle_gamma   90.00
#
_symmetry.space_group_name_H-M   'P 1'
#
loop_
_entity.id
_entity.type
_entity.pdbx_description
1 polymer ?
#
loop_
_entity_poly.entity_id
_entity_poly.type
_entity_poly.pdbx_seq_one_letter_code
_entity_poly.pdbx_strand_id
1 'polypeptide(L)'
;ERLDGEEDGEQEEGVTSALVDAFCRLDHDLSVEAQVQLSHSSPRQMSFPGEGLALSSPLRVALSGSTTCVAYVSSGVLHVANLGDSRAVLGVQEQDGHWSAISLTNDHNAQNPDELQRVLGEHPPSEHRTAVRHDRLLGLLLPFRAFGDVRFKWSP
;
A
#
# COMPACT_ATOMS: atom_id res chain seq x y z
N GLU A 1 -9.06 9.63 38.25
CA GLU A 1 -8.64 10.28 36.99
C GLU A 1 -7.23 9.86 36.56
N ARG A 2 -6.91 8.56 36.59
CA ARG A 2 -5.58 8.07 36.16
C ARG A 2 -5.65 6.68 35.51
N LEU A 3 -6.86 6.23 35.21
CA LEU A 3 -7.17 4.91 34.63
C LEU A 3 -7.71 5.05 33.19
N ASP A 4 -8.27 6.20 32.83
CA ASP A 4 -8.87 6.43 31.51
C ASP A 4 -7.82 6.51 30.38
N GLY A 5 -6.59 6.94 30.69
CA GLY A 5 -5.53 7.10 29.68
C GLY A 5 -4.79 5.83 29.26
N GLU A 6 -4.89 4.74 30.03
CA GLU A 6 -4.29 3.45 29.65
C GLU A 6 -5.22 2.66 28.72
N GLU A 7 -6.54 2.70 28.97
CA GLU A 7 -7.55 2.04 28.11
C GLU A 7 -7.67 2.68 26.72
N ASP A 8 -7.47 4.00 26.62
CA ASP A 8 -7.47 4.72 25.33
C ASP A 8 -6.21 4.35 24.49
N GLY A 9 -5.04 4.23 25.13
CA GLY A 9 -3.80 3.84 24.46
C GLY A 9 -3.80 2.40 23.92
N GLU A 10 -4.36 1.45 24.70
CA GLU A 10 -4.53 0.07 24.26
C GLU A 10 -5.52 -0.06 23.07
N GLN A 11 -6.56 0.76 23.05
CA GLN A 11 -7.52 0.82 21.94
C GLN A 11 -6.87 1.41 20.67
N GLU A 12 -6.05 2.47 20.79
CA GLU A 12 -5.32 3.06 19.67
C GLU A 12 -4.29 2.10 19.04
N GLU A 13 -3.54 1.36 19.87
CA GLU A 13 -2.64 0.30 19.39
C GLU A 13 -3.42 -0.81 18.68
N GLY A 14 -4.59 -1.17 19.22
CA GLY A 14 -5.50 -2.16 18.62
C GLY A 14 -5.98 -1.75 17.22
N VAL A 15 -6.41 -0.50 17.03
CA VAL A 15 -6.86 0.01 15.72
C VAL A 15 -5.70 0.06 14.73
N THR A 16 -4.52 0.49 15.18
CA THR A 16 -3.32 0.57 14.32
C THR A 16 -2.92 -0.81 13.81
N SER A 17 -2.84 -1.81 14.70
CA SER A 17 -2.55 -3.19 14.31
C SER A 17 -3.62 -3.74 13.38
N ALA A 18 -4.91 -3.50 13.67
CA ALA A 18 -6.01 -3.97 12.84
C ALA A 18 -5.95 -3.41 11.41
N LEU A 19 -5.58 -2.14 11.25
CA LEU A 19 -5.39 -1.54 9.92
C LEU A 19 -4.22 -2.16 9.16
N VAL A 20 -3.08 -2.37 9.83
CA VAL A 20 -1.91 -3.03 9.23
C VAL A 20 -2.25 -4.46 8.82
N ASP A 21 -2.88 -5.23 9.71
CA ASP A 21 -3.29 -6.61 9.47
C ASP A 21 -4.30 -6.69 8.32
N ALA A 22 -5.28 -5.78 8.26
CA ALA A 22 -6.24 -5.72 7.17
C ALA A 22 -5.56 -5.48 5.81
N PHE A 23 -4.56 -4.60 5.74
CA PHE A 23 -3.81 -4.34 4.51
C PHE A 23 -2.96 -5.56 4.13
N CYS A 24 -2.18 -6.11 5.06
CA CYS A 24 -1.37 -7.30 4.79
C CYS A 24 -2.24 -8.50 4.37
N ARG A 25 -3.38 -8.69 5.03
CA ARG A 25 -4.33 -9.77 4.74
C ARG A 25 -4.92 -9.64 3.35
N LEU A 26 -5.39 -8.45 2.98
CA LEU A 26 -5.98 -8.21 1.66
C LEU A 26 -4.96 -8.47 0.54
N ASP A 27 -3.73 -7.95 0.66
CA ASP A 27 -2.70 -8.17 -0.37
C ASP A 27 -2.30 -9.64 -0.50
N HIS A 28 -2.25 -10.36 0.63
CA HIS A 28 -2.02 -11.79 0.66
C HIS A 28 -3.15 -12.56 -0.04
N ASP A 29 -4.41 -12.25 0.26
CA ASP A 29 -5.57 -12.90 -0.33
C ASP A 29 -5.61 -12.63 -1.85
N LEU A 30 -5.33 -11.40 -2.31
CA LEU A 30 -5.17 -11.07 -3.75
C LEU A 30 -4.14 -11.96 -4.44
N SER A 31 -3.00 -12.20 -3.78
CA SER A 31 -1.93 -13.06 -4.29
C SER A 31 -2.38 -14.53 -4.37
N VAL A 32 -2.96 -15.06 -3.29
CA VAL A 32 -3.38 -16.47 -3.21
C VAL A 32 -4.48 -16.79 -4.22
N GLU A 33 -5.49 -15.92 -4.34
CA GLU A 33 -6.59 -16.10 -5.31
C GLU A 33 -6.07 -16.17 -6.75
N ALA A 34 -5.09 -15.33 -7.10
CA ALA A 34 -4.45 -15.35 -8.42
C ALA A 34 -3.64 -16.63 -8.66
N GLN A 35 -2.91 -17.13 -7.67
CA GLN A 35 -2.15 -18.38 -7.78
C GLN A 35 -3.06 -19.61 -7.93
N VAL A 36 -4.17 -19.65 -7.19
CA VAL A 36 -5.19 -20.70 -7.32
C VAL A 36 -5.73 -20.72 -8.74
N GLN A 37 -6.07 -19.56 -9.31
CA GLN A 37 -6.54 -19.47 -10.70
C GLN A 37 -5.48 -19.98 -11.70
N LEU A 38 -4.21 -19.61 -11.52
CA LEU A 38 -3.12 -20.09 -12.38
C LEU A 38 -2.96 -21.62 -12.31
N SER A 39 -3.11 -22.22 -11.13
CA SER A 39 -2.99 -23.68 -10.93
C SER A 39 -4.10 -24.48 -11.60
N HIS A 40 -5.31 -23.90 -11.72
CA HIS A 40 -6.46 -24.53 -12.37
C HIS A 40 -6.52 -24.26 -13.88
N SER A 41 -5.74 -23.31 -14.38
CA SER A 41 -5.65 -23.00 -15.81
C SER A 41 -4.79 -24.06 -16.51
N SER A 42 -5.41 -25.01 -17.23
CA SER A 42 -4.66 -25.95 -18.06
C SER A 42 -3.82 -25.20 -19.11
N PRO A 43 -2.57 -25.60 -19.40
CA PRO A 43 -1.69 -24.94 -20.37
C PRO A 43 -2.22 -24.95 -21.82
N ARG A 44 -3.38 -25.59 -22.08
CA ARG A 44 -4.08 -25.63 -23.37
C ARG A 44 -5.18 -24.58 -23.52
N GLN A 45 -5.52 -23.82 -22.48
CA GLN A 45 -6.41 -22.66 -22.55
C GLN A 45 -5.60 -21.36 -22.53
N MET A 46 -4.61 -21.25 -23.41
CA MET A 46 -4.12 -19.94 -23.82
C MET A 46 -5.08 -19.47 -24.90
N SER A 47 -6.23 -18.93 -24.50
CA SER A 47 -7.21 -18.34 -25.42
C SER A 47 -6.53 -17.30 -26.30
N PHE A 48 -6.96 -17.28 -27.56
CA PHE A 48 -6.49 -16.42 -28.64
C PHE A 48 -6.43 -14.92 -28.25
N PRO A 49 -5.57 -14.12 -28.91
CA PRO A 49 -5.59 -12.66 -28.75
C PRO A 49 -6.97 -12.12 -29.17
N GLY A 50 -7.80 -11.76 -28.19
CA GLY A 50 -9.15 -11.23 -28.41
C GLY A 50 -10.25 -11.81 -27.54
N GLU A 51 -10.07 -12.98 -26.93
CA GLU A 51 -10.99 -13.46 -25.87
C GLU A 51 -10.57 -12.83 -24.54
N GLY A 52 -11.23 -11.72 -24.19
CA GLY A 52 -10.97 -10.99 -22.97
C GLY A 52 -11.02 -11.91 -21.76
N LEU A 53 -9.88 -12.04 -21.06
CA LEU A 53 -9.85 -12.38 -19.63
C LEU A 53 -11.03 -11.63 -18.99
N ALA A 54 -11.98 -12.39 -18.42
CA ALA A 54 -13.11 -11.83 -17.71
C ALA A 54 -12.63 -10.61 -16.91
N LEU A 55 -13.33 -9.47 -17.05
CA LEU A 55 -12.86 -8.17 -16.55
C LEU A 55 -12.48 -8.18 -15.06
N SER A 56 -12.91 -9.21 -14.32
CA SER A 56 -12.69 -9.47 -12.91
C SER A 56 -11.90 -10.76 -12.61
N SER A 57 -10.97 -11.21 -13.47
CA SER A 57 -10.17 -12.39 -13.12
C SER A 57 -9.19 -12.07 -11.98
N PRO A 58 -9.09 -12.89 -10.91
CA PRO A 58 -8.13 -12.69 -9.81
C PRO A 58 -6.71 -12.39 -10.29
N LEU A 59 -6.25 -13.07 -11.34
CA LEU A 59 -4.95 -12.79 -11.95
C LEU A 59 -4.79 -11.35 -12.45
N ARG A 60 -5.83 -10.75 -13.03
CA ARG A 60 -5.77 -9.35 -13.50
C ARG A 60 -5.72 -8.38 -12.35
N VAL A 61 -6.46 -8.66 -11.27
CA VAL A 61 -6.44 -7.84 -10.05
C VAL A 61 -5.05 -7.88 -9.42
N ALA A 62 -4.47 -9.06 -9.24
CA ALA A 62 -3.13 -9.21 -8.67
C ALA A 62 -2.01 -8.62 -9.55
N LEU A 63 -2.13 -8.71 -10.87
CA LEU A 63 -1.16 -8.11 -11.82
C LEU A 63 -1.30 -6.59 -11.94
N SER A 64 -2.48 -6.06 -11.62
CA SER A 64 -2.67 -4.61 -11.48
C SER A 64 -2.13 -4.11 -10.14
N GLY A 65 -1.92 -2.81 -10.03
CA GLY A 65 -1.45 -2.17 -8.81
C GLY A 65 -2.44 -1.10 -8.36
N SER A 66 -2.55 -0.90 -7.05
CA SER A 66 -3.30 0.23 -6.49
C SER A 66 -2.57 0.81 -5.28
N THR A 67 -2.53 2.14 -5.24
CA THR A 67 -2.28 2.87 -3.99
C THR A 67 -3.54 2.87 -3.14
N THR A 68 -3.42 3.17 -1.86
CA THR A 68 -4.55 3.23 -0.93
C THR A 68 -4.23 4.19 0.20
N CYS A 69 -5.13 5.14 0.44
CA CYS A 69 -5.07 6.07 1.56
C CYS A 69 -6.44 6.07 2.24
N VAL A 70 -6.54 5.47 3.41
CA VAL A 70 -7.80 5.25 4.15
C VAL A 70 -7.79 6.05 5.43
N ALA A 71 -8.88 6.77 5.69
CA ALA A 71 -9.14 7.44 6.95
C ALA A 71 -10.20 6.68 7.74
N TYR A 72 -9.89 6.32 8.98
CA TYR A 72 -10.81 5.74 9.94
C TYR A 72 -11.06 6.74 11.06
N VAL A 73 -12.33 7.11 11.27
CA VAL A 73 -12.74 8.09 12.27
C VAL A 73 -13.66 7.42 13.26
N SER A 74 -13.26 7.39 14.53
CA SER A 74 -14.05 6.80 15.61
C SER A 74 -13.83 7.58 16.90
N SER A 75 -14.90 7.87 17.62
CA SER A 75 -14.85 8.54 18.94
C SER A 75 -14.00 9.82 18.99
N GLY A 76 -13.96 10.58 17.90
CA GLY A 76 -13.17 11.82 17.80
C GLY A 76 -11.67 11.62 17.49
N VAL A 77 -11.22 10.37 17.33
CA VAL A 77 -9.87 10.01 16.89
C VAL A 77 -9.87 9.72 15.39
N LEU A 78 -8.85 10.22 14.68
CA LEU A 78 -8.63 10.02 13.26
C LEU A 78 -7.35 9.19 13.05
N HIS A 79 -7.49 7.98 12.54
CA HIS A 79 -6.38 7.16 12.06
C HIS A 79 -6.31 7.24 10.54
N VAL A 80 -5.10 7.38 9.98
CA VAL A 80 -4.89 7.35 8.54
C VAL A 80 -3.86 6.29 8.18
N ALA A 81 -4.28 5.31 7.37
CA ALA A 81 -3.42 4.28 6.82
C ALA A 81 -3.11 4.60 5.35
N ASN A 82 -1.83 4.74 5.02
CA ASN A 82 -1.37 5.04 3.66
C ASN A 82 -0.47 3.93 3.11
N LEU A 83 -0.69 3.58 1.85
CA LEU A 83 0.09 2.64 1.05
C LEU A 83 0.25 3.25 -0.36
N GLY A 84 1.45 3.71 -0.68
CA GLY A 84 1.74 4.42 -1.94
C GLY A 84 1.89 5.93 -1.79
N ASP A 85 1.73 6.63 -2.91
CA ASP A 85 1.96 8.08 -3.07
C ASP A 85 0.65 8.90 -3.11
N SER A 86 -0.46 8.29 -2.70
CA SER A 86 -1.67 9.03 -2.31
C SER A 86 -1.45 9.76 -0.98
N ARG A 87 -2.23 10.81 -0.72
CA ARG A 87 -2.03 11.66 0.46
C ARG A 87 -3.33 12.11 1.13
N ALA A 88 -3.36 12.04 2.45
CA ALA A 88 -4.37 12.70 3.27
C ALA A 88 -3.83 14.04 3.79
N VAL A 89 -4.64 15.09 3.65
CA VAL A 89 -4.33 16.44 4.12
C VAL A 89 -5.49 16.95 4.96
N LEU A 90 -5.21 17.38 6.19
CA LEU A 90 -6.18 17.98 7.08
C LEU A 90 -6.21 19.49 6.87
N GLY A 91 -7.38 20.03 6.53
CA GLY A 91 -7.63 21.46 6.53
C GLY A 91 -8.03 21.92 7.94
N VAL A 92 -7.26 22.80 8.55
CA VAL A 92 -7.55 23.38 9.87
C VAL A 92 -7.88 24.85 9.69
N GLN A 93 -9.03 25.27 10.22
CA GLN A 93 -9.38 26.69 10.26
C GLN A 93 -8.86 27.29 11.57
N GLU A 94 -8.01 28.29 11.45
CA GLU A 94 -7.45 29.03 12.57
C GLU A 94 -8.48 30.04 13.12
N GLN A 95 -8.25 30.55 14.33
CA GLN A 95 -9.17 31.49 15.00
C GLN A 95 -9.36 32.81 14.24
N ASP A 96 -8.39 33.21 13.44
CA ASP A 96 -8.42 34.41 12.61
C ASP A 96 -9.14 34.19 11.26
N GLY A 97 -9.63 32.98 11.01
CA GLY A 97 -10.36 32.60 9.80
C GLY A 97 -9.49 32.10 8.65
N HIS A 98 -8.15 32.13 8.78
CA HIS A 98 -7.25 31.54 7.79
C HIS A 98 -7.29 30.00 7.84
N TRP A 99 -6.91 29.37 6.73
CA TRP A 99 -6.81 27.92 6.63
C TRP A 99 -5.35 27.48 6.56
N SER A 100 -5.00 26.50 7.38
CA SER A 100 -3.73 25.77 7.30
C SER A 100 -3.98 24.35 6.78
N ALA A 101 -2.97 23.78 6.10
CA ALA A 101 -3.03 22.45 5.52
C ALA A 101 -1.94 21.58 6.15
N ILE A 102 -2.35 20.52 6.85
CA ILE A 102 -1.46 19.62 7.59
C ILE A 102 -1.45 18.27 6.88
N SER A 103 -0.28 17.82 6.40
CA SER A 103 -0.14 16.49 5.83
C SER A 103 -0.26 15.45 6.93
N LEU A 104 -1.21 14.52 6.82
CA LEU A 104 -1.39 13.43 7.78
C LEU A 104 -0.61 12.17 7.39
N THR A 105 -0.14 12.11 6.14
CA THR A 105 0.58 10.96 5.59
C THR A 105 1.83 11.42 4.86
N ASN A 106 2.82 10.54 4.80
CA ASN A 106 3.99 10.69 3.94
C ASN A 106 3.78 9.90 2.65
N ASP A 107 4.17 10.47 1.52
CA ASP A 107 4.12 9.75 0.24
C ASP A 107 5.20 8.67 0.24
N HIS A 108 4.84 7.48 -0.23
CA HIS A 108 5.79 6.39 -0.36
C HIS A 108 6.37 6.35 -1.77
N ASN A 109 7.32 7.23 -2.06
CA ASN A 109 8.01 7.34 -3.34
C ASN A 109 9.47 7.82 -3.15
N ALA A 110 10.20 8.02 -4.25
CA ALA A 110 11.61 8.40 -4.21
C ALA A 110 11.92 9.76 -3.56
N GLN A 111 10.93 10.64 -3.40
CA GLN A 111 11.10 11.93 -2.75
C GLN A 111 11.07 11.83 -1.22
N ASN A 112 10.66 10.67 -0.68
CA ASN A 112 10.70 10.38 0.74
C ASN A 112 12.03 9.68 1.10
N PRO A 113 12.95 10.35 1.82
CA PRO A 113 14.26 9.80 2.14
C PRO A 113 14.17 8.56 3.03
N ASP A 114 13.19 8.49 3.93
CA ASP A 114 13.00 7.34 4.83
C ASP A 114 12.61 6.09 4.02
N GLU A 115 11.75 6.25 3.00
CA GLU A 115 11.40 5.17 2.09
C GLU A 115 12.54 4.75 1.21
N LEU A 116 13.34 5.70 0.71
CA LEU A 116 14.52 5.38 -0.07
C LEU A 116 15.54 4.59 0.78
N GLN A 117 15.76 5.00 2.03
CA GLN A 117 16.63 4.29 2.95
C GLN A 117 16.10 2.89 3.29
N ARG A 118 14.78 2.74 3.52
CA ARG A 118 14.16 1.44 3.74
C ARG A 118 14.36 0.50 2.55
N VAL A 119 14.00 0.94 1.34
CA VAL A 119 14.14 0.14 0.12
C VAL A 119 15.59 -0.25 -0.13
N LEU A 120 16.55 0.64 0.09
CA LEU A 120 17.97 0.28 -0.06
C LEU A 120 18.43 -0.69 1.03
N GLY A 121 17.98 -0.51 2.27
CA GLY A 121 18.36 -1.35 3.42
C GLY A 121 17.76 -2.75 3.40
N GLU A 122 16.63 -2.96 2.72
CA GLU A 122 16.01 -4.27 2.50
C GLU A 122 16.72 -5.11 1.43
N HIS A 123 17.67 -4.52 0.68
CA HIS A 123 18.37 -5.15 -0.42
C HIS A 123 19.89 -5.19 -0.21
N PRO A 124 20.61 -6.15 -0.83
CA PRO A 124 22.07 -6.16 -0.80
C PRO A 124 22.70 -4.87 -1.39
N PRO A 125 23.89 -4.43 -0.91
CA PRO A 125 24.57 -3.25 -1.44
C PRO A 125 24.84 -3.28 -2.95
N SER A 126 24.99 -4.47 -3.54
CA SER A 126 25.14 -4.65 -5.00
C SER A 126 23.92 -4.19 -5.79
N GLU A 127 22.73 -4.18 -5.18
CA GLU A 127 21.46 -3.83 -5.80
C GLU A 127 21.08 -2.36 -5.62
N HIS A 128 21.83 -1.57 -4.83
CA HIS A 128 21.47 -0.17 -4.57
C HIS A 128 21.32 0.68 -5.85
N ARG A 129 22.06 0.34 -6.92
CA ARG A 129 22.00 1.04 -8.23
C ARG A 129 20.85 0.56 -9.13
N THR A 130 20.20 -0.54 -8.77
CA THR A 130 19.12 -1.17 -9.53
C THR A 130 17.78 -1.10 -8.82
N ALA A 131 17.76 -1.12 -7.49
CA ALA A 131 16.57 -1.08 -6.66
C ALA A 131 15.71 0.17 -6.93
N VAL A 132 16.34 1.34 -7.08
CA VAL A 132 15.67 2.59 -7.49
C VAL A 132 16.44 3.21 -8.65
N ARG A 133 15.74 3.49 -9.76
CA ARG A 133 16.30 4.12 -10.96
C ARG A 133 15.34 5.17 -11.50
N HIS A 134 15.85 6.35 -11.83
CA HIS A 134 15.02 7.48 -12.30
C HIS A 134 13.80 7.72 -11.38
N ASP A 135 14.05 7.72 -10.06
CA ASP A 135 13.04 7.93 -9.02
C ASP A 135 11.90 6.90 -9.02
N ARG A 136 12.16 5.69 -9.53
CA ARG A 136 11.20 4.59 -9.64
C ARG A 136 11.77 3.28 -9.11
N LEU A 137 10.94 2.50 -8.42
CA LEU A 137 11.28 1.14 -7.98
C LEU A 137 11.55 0.25 -9.20
N LEU A 138 12.74 -0.34 -9.24
CA LEU A 138 13.33 -1.06 -10.38
C LEU A 138 13.28 -0.29 -11.71
N GLY A 139 13.16 1.04 -11.67
CA GLY A 139 12.99 1.88 -12.86
C GLY A 139 11.58 1.90 -13.46
N LEU A 140 10.60 1.28 -12.80
CA LEU A 140 9.25 1.07 -13.32
C LEU A 140 8.17 1.80 -12.51
N LEU A 141 8.01 1.43 -11.23
CA LEU A 141 6.92 1.94 -10.38
C LEU A 141 7.29 3.25 -9.69
N LEU A 142 6.40 4.24 -9.74
CA LEU A 142 6.52 5.48 -8.96
C LEU A 142 6.29 5.24 -7.46
N PRO A 143 5.18 4.60 -7.04
CA PRO A 143 4.99 4.29 -5.63
C PRO A 143 5.91 3.13 -5.22
N PHE A 144 6.50 3.24 -4.04
CA PHE A 144 7.36 2.21 -3.44
C PHE A 144 6.55 1.19 -2.64
N ARG A 145 5.25 1.45 -2.42
CA ARG A 145 4.31 0.55 -1.76
C ARG A 145 3.00 0.54 -2.53
N ALA A 146 2.43 -0.64 -2.77
CA ALA A 146 1.14 -0.80 -3.45
C ALA A 146 0.52 -2.16 -3.14
N PHE A 147 -0.80 -2.23 -3.23
CA PHE A 147 -1.52 -3.49 -3.36
C PHE A 147 -1.29 -4.10 -4.75
N GLY A 148 -1.33 -5.42 -4.83
CA GLY A 148 -1.15 -6.12 -6.10
C GLY A 148 0.29 -5.99 -6.59
N ASP A 149 0.48 -5.59 -7.85
CA ASP A 149 1.79 -5.48 -8.50
C ASP A 149 2.64 -6.74 -8.28
N VAL A 150 2.03 -7.92 -8.33
CA VAL A 150 2.66 -9.18 -7.92
C VAL A 150 3.93 -9.51 -8.71
N ARG A 151 4.14 -8.90 -9.88
CA ARG A 151 5.39 -8.98 -10.65
C ARG A 151 6.63 -8.50 -9.86
N PHE A 152 6.44 -7.67 -8.84
CA PHE A 152 7.51 -7.16 -7.97
C PHE A 152 7.60 -7.93 -6.63
N LYS A 153 6.69 -8.89 -6.39
CA LYS A 153 6.54 -9.61 -5.13
C LYS A 153 6.80 -11.10 -5.26
N TRP A 154 6.37 -11.72 -6.36
CA TRP A 154 6.52 -13.14 -6.60
C TRP A 154 7.93 -13.49 -7.09
N SER A 155 8.37 -14.70 -6.77
CA SER A 155 9.55 -15.28 -7.39
C SER A 155 9.31 -15.48 -8.89
N PRO A 156 10.33 -15.25 -9.74
CA PRO A 156 10.28 -15.56 -11.17
C PRO A 156 9.98 -17.04 -11.48
#